data_AF-A0A932LB70-F1
#
_entry.id   AF-A0A932LB70-F1
#
_cell.length_a   1.000
_cell.length_b   1.000
_cell.length_c   1.000
_cell.angle_alpha   90.00
_cell.angle_beta   90.00
_cell.angle_gamma   90.00
#
_symmetry.space_group_name_H-M   'P 1'
#
loop_
_entity.id
_entity.type
_entity.pdbx_description
1 polymer ?
#
loop_
_entity_poly.entity_id
_entity_poly.type
_entity_poly.pdbx_seq_one_letter_code
_entity_poly.pdbx_strand_id
1 'polypeptide(L)'
;MTICALSTEYEELTAGTPCPLCGIPLSETTDRVTVLEFLLGEGLCRQLGIIRVPENFLLSVVIPVYNERETLQALIDRVRSVPIPKEIVLVDDCSADGSRELLMGMEGQEDLRICYHEVNQGKG
;
A
#
# COMPACT_ATOMS: atom_id res chain seq x y z
N MET A 1 25.70 -10.72 23.48
CA MET A 1 24.58 -9.79 23.28
C MET A 1 23.92 -10.20 21.97
N THR A 2 23.06 -11.21 22.06
CA THR A 2 22.39 -11.86 20.93
C THR A 2 20.92 -11.58 21.12
N ILE A 3 20.31 -10.85 20.19
CA ILE A 3 18.89 -10.54 20.20
C ILE A 3 18.15 -11.84 19.87
N CYS A 4 17.37 -12.34 20.83
CA CYS A 4 16.43 -13.43 20.62
C CYS A 4 15.47 -13.04 19.49
N ALA A 5 15.45 -13.87 18.45
CA ALA A 5 14.35 -13.96 17.53
C ALA A 5 13.06 -14.15 18.34
N LEU A 6 12.20 -13.14 18.37
CA LEU A 6 10.81 -13.34 18.72
C LEU A 6 10.20 -14.07 17.52
N SER A 7 10.21 -15.40 17.61
CA SER A 7 9.32 -16.27 16.85
C SER A 7 7.90 -15.79 17.11
N THR A 8 7.35 -15.03 16.16
CA THR A 8 5.92 -14.79 16.06
C THR A 8 5.25 -16.12 15.72
N GLU A 9 5.04 -16.95 16.74
CA GLU A 9 4.02 -17.99 16.72
C GLU A 9 2.68 -17.29 16.92
N TYR A 10 2.23 -16.58 15.88
CA TYR A 10 0.80 -16.38 15.70
C TYR A 10 0.28 -17.72 15.20
N GLU A 11 -0.30 -18.53 16.08
CA GLU A 11 -1.12 -19.66 15.65
C GLU A 11 -2.15 -19.11 14.65
N GLU A 12 -1.97 -19.50 13.39
CA GLU A 12 -2.94 -19.23 12.34
C GLU A 12 -4.29 -19.76 12.85
N LEU A 13 -5.31 -18.91 12.89
CA LEU A 13 -6.69 -19.34 13.05
C LEU A 13 -7.04 -20.19 11.84
N THR A 14 -6.70 -21.47 11.92
CA THR A 14 -6.97 -22.45 10.88
C THR A 14 -8.46 -22.73 10.85
N ALA A 15 -8.94 -23.12 9.68
CA ALA A 15 -10.34 -23.44 9.54
C ALA A 15 -10.79 -24.61 10.41
N GLY A 16 -12.02 -24.52 10.87
CA GLY A 16 -12.58 -25.41 11.86
C GLY A 16 -12.26 -24.99 13.30
N THR A 17 -11.34 -24.05 13.53
CA THR A 17 -11.11 -23.51 14.88
C THR A 17 -12.39 -22.83 15.37
N PRO A 18 -12.94 -23.22 16.53
CA PRO A 18 -14.12 -22.57 17.08
C PRO A 18 -13.78 -21.13 17.44
N CYS A 19 -14.59 -20.19 16.97
CA CYS A 19 -14.47 -18.78 17.32
C CYS A 19 -14.45 -18.64 18.85
N PRO A 20 -13.44 -17.98 19.46
CA PRO A 20 -13.27 -17.92 20.90
C PRO A 20 -14.40 -17.15 21.63
N LEU A 21 -15.26 -16.47 20.88
CA LEU A 21 -16.34 -15.64 21.42
C LEU A 21 -17.72 -16.29 21.32
N CYS A 22 -17.97 -17.08 20.28
CA CYS A 22 -19.29 -17.69 20.04
C CYS A 22 -19.25 -19.20 19.78
N GLY A 23 -18.08 -19.82 19.71
CA GLY A 23 -17.92 -21.27 19.50
C GLY A 23 -18.25 -21.76 18.09
N ILE A 24 -18.68 -20.88 17.19
CA ILE A 24 -18.98 -21.22 15.78
C ILE A 24 -17.66 -21.49 15.04
N PRO A 25 -17.54 -22.59 14.28
CA PRO A 25 -16.32 -22.90 13.55
C PRO A 25 -16.02 -21.82 12.50
N LEU A 26 -14.80 -21.29 12.52
CA LEU A 26 -14.30 -20.41 11.46
C LEU A 26 -14.16 -21.25 10.18
N SER A 27 -14.79 -20.86 9.08
CA SER A 27 -14.54 -21.53 7.79
C SER A 27 -13.18 -21.09 7.23
N GLU A 28 -12.57 -21.92 6.36
CA GLU A 28 -11.33 -21.58 5.59
C GLU A 28 -11.44 -20.24 4.85
N THR A 29 -12.66 -19.77 4.64
CA THR A 29 -13.04 -18.58 3.87
C THR A 29 -13.62 -17.45 4.71
N THR A 30 -13.61 -17.53 6.04
CA THR A 30 -14.19 -16.45 6.85
C THR A 30 -13.28 -15.23 6.83
N ASP A 31 -13.59 -14.29 5.94
CA ASP A 31 -12.97 -12.96 5.87
C ASP A 31 -12.97 -12.27 7.25
N ARG A 32 -11.83 -11.66 7.62
CA ARG A 32 -11.63 -11.03 8.94
C ARG A 32 -12.66 -9.92 9.19
N VAL A 33 -13.09 -9.23 8.13
CA VAL A 33 -14.15 -8.22 8.24
C VAL A 33 -15.46 -8.85 8.67
N THR A 34 -15.80 -10.04 8.16
CA THR A 34 -17.02 -10.79 8.58
C THR A 34 -16.98 -11.14 10.07
N VAL A 35 -15.84 -11.60 10.57
CA VAL A 35 -15.68 -11.89 12.01
C VAL A 35 -15.84 -10.62 12.83
N LEU A 36 -15.19 -9.53 12.41
CA LEU A 36 -15.23 -8.26 13.13
C LEU A 36 -16.63 -7.64 13.10
N GLU A 37 -17.33 -7.69 11.97
CA GLU A 37 -18.72 -7.22 11.83
C GLU A 37 -19.66 -7.97 12.79
N PHE A 38 -19.48 -9.29 12.94
CA PHE A 38 -20.25 -10.09 13.88
C PHE A 38 -19.99 -9.70 15.35
N LEU A 39 -18.73 -9.38 15.69
CA LEU A 39 -18.30 -9.12 17.08
C LEU A 39 -18.52 -7.68 17.54
N LEU A 40 -18.20 -6.73 16.67
CA LEU A 40 -18.19 -5.30 16.97
C LEU A 40 -19.47 -4.61 16.50
N GLY A 41 -20.19 -5.25 15.57
CA GLY A 41 -21.28 -4.63 14.83
C GLY A 41 -20.76 -3.72 13.71
N GLU A 42 -21.58 -3.59 12.66
CA GLU A 42 -21.26 -2.79 11.47
C GLU A 42 -20.87 -1.34 11.81
N GLY A 43 -21.59 -0.72 12.75
CA GLY A 43 -21.36 0.67 13.15
C GLY A 43 -19.95 0.90 13.73
N LEU A 44 -19.49 0.01 14.62
CA LEU A 44 -18.16 0.12 15.22
C LEU A 44 -17.07 -0.25 14.22
N CYS A 45 -17.28 -1.28 13.39
CA CYS A 45 -16.36 -1.60 12.29
C CYS A 45 -16.13 -0.39 11.37
N ARG A 46 -17.20 0.30 11.00
CA ARG A 46 -17.12 1.52 10.17
C ARG A 46 -16.37 2.64 10.88
N GLN A 47 -16.64 2.88 12.17
CA GLN A 47 -15.92 3.90 12.95
C GLN A 47 -14.43 3.59 13.11
N LEU A 48 -14.06 2.31 13.15
CA LEU A 48 -12.68 1.85 13.27
C LEU A 48 -11.96 1.71 11.92
N GLY A 49 -12.63 2.00 10.80
CA GLY A 49 -12.04 1.86 9.46
C GLY A 49 -11.85 0.40 9.01
N ILE A 50 -12.56 -0.55 9.64
CA ILE A 50 -12.61 -1.94 9.19
C ILE A 50 -13.56 -2.00 8.00
N ILE A 51 -12.99 -2.02 6.80
CA ILE A 51 -13.73 -2.05 5.53
C ILE A 51 -13.24 -3.19 4.64
N ARG A 52 -14.13 -3.72 3.80
CA ARG A 52 -13.74 -4.61 2.70
C ARG A 52 -13.20 -3.77 1.55
N VAL A 53 -11.99 -4.09 1.10
CA VAL A 53 -11.42 -3.52 -0.11
C VAL A 53 -11.96 -4.33 -1.29
N PRO A 54 -12.57 -3.69 -2.32
CA PRO A 54 -13.12 -4.42 -3.46
C PRO A 54 -12.00 -5.08 -4.28
N GLU A 55 -12.32 -6.18 -4.97
CA GLU A 55 -11.33 -6.99 -5.71
C GLU A 55 -10.60 -6.21 -6.81
N ASN A 56 -11.26 -5.19 -7.39
CA ASN A 56 -10.71 -4.32 -8.43
C ASN A 56 -10.16 -2.99 -7.90
N PHE A 57 -9.85 -2.91 -6.61
CA PHE A 57 -9.25 -1.71 -6.03
C PHE A 57 -7.85 -1.46 -6.60
N LEU A 58 -7.63 -0.22 -7.07
CA LEU A 58 -6.33 0.25 -7.53
C LEU A 58 -5.95 1.51 -6.74
N LEU A 59 -4.77 1.51 -6.12
CA LEU A 59 -4.23 2.65 -5.40
C LEU A 59 -3.39 3.53 -6.33
N SER A 60 -3.76 4.79 -6.52
CA SER A 60 -2.91 5.75 -7.24
C SER A 60 -1.98 6.47 -6.27
N VAL A 61 -0.68 6.41 -6.49
CA VAL A 61 0.34 7.09 -5.68
C VAL A 61 0.93 8.24 -6.48
N VAL A 62 0.60 9.48 -6.13
CA VAL A 62 1.14 10.67 -6.76
C VAL A 62 2.41 11.12 -6.01
N ILE A 63 3.50 11.31 -6.75
CA ILE A 63 4.82 11.62 -6.20
C ILE A 63 5.37 12.85 -6.93
N PRO A 64 5.36 14.04 -6.30
CA PRO A 64 6.06 15.19 -6.84
C PRO A 64 7.57 14.96 -6.78
N VAL A 65 8.28 15.31 -7.84
CA VAL A 65 9.73 15.13 -8.00
C VAL A 65 10.34 16.50 -8.26
N TYR A 66 11.21 16.95 -7.36
CA TYR A 66 12.02 18.15 -7.57
C TYR A 66 13.41 17.95 -6.99
N ASN A 67 14.40 17.83 -7.87
CA ASN A 67 15.80 17.60 -7.50
C ASN A 67 16.01 16.36 -6.58
N GLU A 68 15.42 15.22 -6.95
CA GLU A 68 15.45 13.96 -6.19
C GLU A 68 16.26 12.86 -6.90
N ARG A 69 17.24 13.22 -7.74
CA ARG A 69 17.97 12.25 -8.60
C ARG A 69 18.55 11.07 -7.83
N GLU A 70 19.08 11.30 -6.64
CA GLU A 70 19.76 10.28 -5.83
C GLU A 70 18.79 9.32 -5.11
N THR A 71 17.56 9.77 -4.84
CA THR A 71 16.59 9.09 -3.98
C THR A 71 15.42 8.49 -4.77
N LEU A 72 15.16 9.00 -5.98
CA LEU A 72 13.98 8.68 -6.79
C LEU A 72 13.82 7.17 -7.03
N GLN A 73 14.90 6.46 -7.38
CA GLN A 73 14.84 5.02 -7.62
C GLN A 73 14.43 4.25 -6.34
N ALA A 74 15.08 4.53 -5.22
CA ALA A 74 14.78 3.87 -3.96
C ALA A 74 13.35 4.17 -3.47
N LEU A 75 12.85 5.37 -3.74
CA LEU A 75 11.49 5.77 -3.44
C LEU A 75 10.49 4.96 -4.27
N ILE A 76 10.69 4.87 -5.59
CA ILE A 76 9.84 4.06 -6.49
C ILE A 76 9.85 2.59 -6.04
N ASP A 77 11.02 2.02 -5.76
CA ASP A 77 11.15 0.62 -5.33
C ASP A 77 10.41 0.36 -4.01
N ARG A 78 10.46 1.32 -3.08
CA ARG A 78 9.73 1.22 -1.82
C ARG A 78 8.21 1.24 -2.04
N VAL A 79 7.71 2.09 -2.93
CA VAL A 79 6.28 2.12 -3.28
C VAL A 79 5.86 0.81 -3.97
N ARG A 80 6.69 0.29 -4.88
CA ARG A 80 6.48 -1.01 -5.55
C ARG A 80 6.40 -2.18 -4.58
N SER A 81 7.22 -2.18 -3.52
CA SER A 81 7.31 -3.27 -2.55
C SER A 81 6.02 -3.54 -1.74
N VAL A 82 5.10 -2.57 -1.68
CA VAL A 82 3.83 -2.74 -0.97
C VAL A 82 2.92 -3.67 -1.78
N PRO A 83 2.40 -4.79 -1.24
CA PRO A 83 1.64 -5.78 -2.00
C PRO A 83 0.16 -5.36 -2.21
N ILE A 84 -0.05 -4.18 -2.78
CA ILE A 84 -1.37 -3.63 -3.15
C ILE A 84 -1.32 -3.26 -4.64
N PRO A 85 -2.33 -3.59 -5.46
CA PRO A 85 -2.40 -3.11 -6.84
C PRO A 85 -2.33 -1.59 -6.86
N LYS A 86 -1.40 -1.03 -7.64
CA LYS A 86 -1.17 0.41 -7.64
C LYS A 86 -0.67 0.92 -8.98
N GLU A 87 -0.95 2.19 -9.25
CA GLU A 87 -0.28 2.99 -10.27
C GLU A 87 0.55 4.08 -9.59
N ILE A 88 1.68 4.45 -10.18
CA ILE A 88 2.56 5.49 -9.65
C ILE A 88 2.58 6.64 -10.65
N VAL A 89 2.13 7.82 -10.19
CA VAL A 89 2.12 9.04 -10.99
C VAL A 89 3.25 9.95 -10.52
N LEU A 90 4.32 10.03 -11.30
CA LEU A 90 5.47 10.89 -11.03
C LEU A 90 5.23 12.25 -11.69
N VAL A 91 5.35 13.34 -10.93
CA VAL A 91 5.19 14.70 -11.44
C VAL A 91 6.50 15.45 -11.24
N ASP A 92 7.28 15.58 -12.31
CA ASP A 92 8.52 16.37 -12.30
C ASP A 92 8.22 17.86 -12.31
N ASP A 93 8.63 18.56 -11.25
CA ASP A 93 8.37 19.98 -11.03
C ASP A 93 9.53 20.87 -11.53
N CYS A 94 9.93 20.63 -12.78
CA CYS A 94 11.05 21.31 -13.44
C CYS A 94 12.38 21.13 -12.70
N SER A 95 12.76 19.87 -12.46
CA SER A 95 14.06 19.52 -11.84
C SER A 95 15.25 19.94 -12.72
N ALA A 96 16.36 20.30 -12.10
CA ALA A 96 17.60 20.74 -12.77
C ALA A 96 18.83 19.89 -12.41
N ASP A 97 18.66 18.84 -11.62
CA ASP A 97 19.73 18.00 -11.06
C ASP A 97 19.98 16.70 -11.84
N GLY A 98 19.23 16.45 -12.92
CA GLY A 98 19.25 15.18 -13.64
C GLY A 98 18.08 14.24 -13.31
N SER A 99 17.11 14.65 -12.48
CA SER A 99 15.92 13.85 -12.17
C SER A 99 15.03 13.64 -13.40
N ARG A 100 14.88 14.68 -14.22
CA ARG A 100 14.05 14.64 -15.43
C ARG A 100 14.58 13.62 -16.45
N GLU A 101 15.88 13.57 -16.67
CA GLU A 101 16.54 12.62 -17.55
C GLU A 101 16.40 11.18 -17.03
N LEU A 102 16.46 11.00 -15.71
CA LEU A 102 16.22 9.70 -15.08
C LEU A 102 14.77 9.25 -15.31
N LEU A 103 13.80 10.15 -15.13
CA LEU A 103 12.38 9.90 -15.38
C LEU A 103 12.09 9.55 -16.86
N MET A 104 12.69 10.28 -17.80
CA MET A 104 12.56 9.98 -19.23
C MET A 104 13.02 8.54 -19.56
N GLY A 105 14.07 8.05 -18.89
CA GLY A 105 14.54 6.68 -19.04
C GLY A 105 13.59 5.61 -18.47
N MET A 106 12.59 6.01 -17.68
CA MET A 106 11.59 5.14 -17.09
C MET A 106 10.24 5.15 -17.83
N GLU A 107 10.08 6.00 -18.84
CA GLU A 107 8.85 6.06 -19.62
C GLU A 107 8.51 4.72 -20.28
N GLY A 108 7.22 4.40 -20.35
CA GLY A 108 6.72 3.16 -20.94
C GLY A 108 6.67 1.96 -19.99
N GLN A 109 7.10 2.10 -18.73
CA GLN A 109 6.82 1.10 -17.70
C GLN A 109 5.31 1.11 -17.37
N GLU A 110 4.69 -0.07 -17.34
CA GLU A 110 3.23 -0.22 -17.23
C GLU A 110 2.64 0.37 -15.94
N ASP A 111 3.40 0.38 -14.85
CA ASP A 111 2.99 0.88 -13.54
C ASP A 111 3.28 2.37 -13.32
N LEU A 112 3.98 3.03 -14.26
CA LEU A 112 4.40 4.42 -14.16
C LEU A 112 3.66 5.33 -15.14
N ARG A 113 3.18 6.45 -14.63
CA ARG A 113 2.75 7.61 -15.41
C ARG A 113 3.61 8.79 -15.03
N ILE A 114 4.22 9.45 -16.02
CA ILE A 114 5.15 10.55 -15.78
C ILE A 114 4.58 11.83 -16.40
N CYS A 115 4.56 12.89 -15.61
CA CYS A 115 4.11 14.23 -15.99
C CYS A 115 5.26 15.22 -15.74
N TYR A 116 5.38 16.22 -16.61
CA TYR A 116 6.43 17.25 -16.50
C TYR A 116 5.82 18.64 -16.47
N HIS A 117 6.24 19.47 -15.52
CA HIS A 117 5.94 20.90 -15.51
C HIS A 117 7.01 21.68 -16.26
N GLU A 118 6.60 22.71 -17.00
CA GLU A 118 7.53 23.64 -17.65
C GLU A 118 8.22 24.57 -16.64
N VAL A 119 7.52 24.89 -15.55
CA VAL A 119 7.96 25.80 -14.49
C VAL A 119 7.63 25.17 -13.15
N ASN A 120 8.55 25.28 -12.19
CA ASN A 120 8.33 24.83 -10.81
C ASN A 120 7.05 25.48 -10.23
N GLN A 121 6.08 24.66 -9.86
CA GLN A 121 4.80 25.05 -9.26
C GLN A 121 4.84 24.97 -7.72
N GLY A 122 5.91 24.40 -7.15
CA GLY A 122 5.99 24.09 -5.74
C GLY A 122 5.13 22.88 -5.37
N LYS A 123 5.03 22.60 -4.08
CA LYS A 123 4.18 21.52 -3.55
C LYS A 123 2.75 22.04 -3.32
N GLY A 124 1.77 21.58 -4.10
CA GLY A 124 0.36 21.98 -3.93
C GLY A 124 -0.53 21.51 -5.05
#